data_AF-A0A7X2PI52-F1
#
_entry.id   AF-A0A7X2PI52-F1
#
_cell.length_a   1.000
_cell.length_b   1.000
_cell.length_c   1.000
_cell.angle_alpha   90.00
_cell.angle_beta   90.00
_cell.angle_gamma   90.00
#
_symmetry.space_group_name_H-M   'P 1'
#
loop_
_entity.id
_entity.type
_entity.pdbx_description
1 polymer ?
#
loop_
_entity_poly.entity_id
_entity_poly.type
_entity_poly.pdbx_seq_one_letter_code
_entity_poly.pdbx_strand_id
1 'polypeptide(L)'
;MPCSVRVLVAFALAGCVWSAAAQEKPDEEFFQVYTDAPRIFLRPQRLRLLRKERERRSMRWQQFETFILGKVPMPEPAFAQALYYQIAGDKAIGQLAVRWAAGPGTDIRQLSLVYDWCHDLFTAAESKAVAAKLQRAIEKPRRGEGIPAVRDRTLAAVAVSGTLPELASKHLESIVRQWWRAEMAPALKAGGAASNPVPRDDVYALHEILHVVRDNLQIDLRDPVPGFFKGLPIFHLLSYYPATFPAPEGEYRIPFSKGGAEPDVLRAAVSRTAELIMVAYDTNAPETQVLQGWLMHDNFLLRSTFGVPYEFLWANPYQPGLSYYHVPLLFHDDLFGRLFIRSSWEENARWLGYFEGEMQLFEDGKATILNPALQSAPLLLTEAVVYTGDHAKKFEVLHQESEDVFIVHLKPNYAYELEMDDEEMREVYTDAGGILALTAPPKVKVGVRLREAHPIAVHYVAPPTPGLVPRRTR
;
A
#
# COMPACT_ATOMS: atom_id res chain seq x y z
N MET A 1 -34.03 -67.93 -10.43
CA MET A 1 -33.76 -66.58 -10.98
C MET A 1 -34.65 -65.58 -10.23
N PRO A 2 -34.15 -64.43 -9.73
CA PRO A 2 -32.78 -64.03 -9.47
C PRO A 2 -32.38 -64.22 -8.00
N CYS A 3 -31.09 -64.41 -7.80
CA CYS A 3 -30.36 -64.34 -6.55
C CYS A 3 -29.91 -62.89 -6.36
N SER A 4 -29.93 -62.34 -5.13
CA SER A 4 -28.82 -61.56 -4.55
C SER A 4 -29.20 -60.88 -3.23
N VAL A 5 -28.53 -61.38 -2.19
CA VAL A 5 -28.13 -60.79 -0.90
C VAL A 5 -28.09 -59.25 -0.88
N ARG A 6 -28.69 -58.65 0.15
CA ARG A 6 -28.29 -57.33 0.66
C ARG A 6 -28.10 -57.39 2.18
N VAL A 7 -26.87 -57.06 2.56
CA VAL A 7 -26.32 -56.96 3.91
C VAL A 7 -26.92 -55.75 4.62
N LEU A 8 -27.30 -55.95 5.89
CA LEU A 8 -27.64 -54.91 6.86
C LEU A 8 -26.41 -54.04 7.18
N VAL A 9 -26.56 -52.72 7.14
CA VAL A 9 -25.80 -51.82 8.02
C VAL A 9 -26.78 -50.80 8.59
N ALA A 10 -26.95 -50.88 9.92
CA ALA A 10 -27.70 -49.95 10.72
C ALA A 10 -26.87 -48.67 10.96
N PHE A 11 -27.41 -47.51 10.61
CA PHE A 11 -26.87 -46.23 11.05
C PHE A 11 -27.54 -45.84 12.37
N ALA A 12 -26.73 -45.87 13.44
CA ALA A 12 -27.10 -45.35 14.75
C ALA A 12 -27.02 -43.82 14.78
N LEU A 13 -27.95 -43.24 15.53
CA LEU A 13 -28.23 -41.83 15.74
C LEU A 13 -26.98 -40.96 16.02
N ALA A 14 -26.89 -39.85 15.29
CA ALA A 14 -25.95 -38.77 15.54
C ALA A 14 -26.30 -38.06 16.86
N GLY A 15 -25.37 -38.08 17.81
CA GLY A 15 -25.40 -37.23 18.99
C GLY A 15 -25.02 -35.80 18.60
N CYS A 16 -25.91 -34.85 18.87
CA CYS A 16 -25.61 -33.42 18.84
C CYS A 16 -24.61 -33.09 19.95
N VAL A 17 -23.32 -33.03 19.61
CA VAL A 17 -22.33 -32.34 20.43
C VAL A 17 -22.42 -30.86 20.05
N TRP A 18 -23.12 -30.09 20.87
CA TRP A 18 -22.93 -28.64 20.91
C TRP A 18 -21.48 -28.38 21.33
N SER A 19 -20.62 -28.07 20.36
CA SER A 19 -19.38 -27.38 20.63
C SER A 19 -19.74 -26.01 21.18
N ALA A 20 -19.65 -25.85 22.49
CA ALA A 20 -19.52 -24.55 23.11
C ALA A 20 -18.27 -23.90 22.50
N ALA A 21 -18.47 -23.00 21.55
CA ALA A 21 -17.44 -22.08 21.13
C ALA A 21 -16.97 -21.37 22.40
N ALA A 22 -15.71 -21.61 22.77
CA ALA A 22 -15.04 -20.80 23.75
C ALA A 22 -15.13 -19.36 23.25
N GLN A 23 -15.92 -18.56 23.95
CA GLN A 23 -15.97 -17.13 23.78
C GLN A 23 -14.59 -16.62 24.20
N GLU A 24 -13.67 -16.45 23.24
CA GLU A 24 -12.42 -15.74 23.48
C GLU A 24 -12.82 -14.39 24.10
N LYS A 25 -12.35 -14.16 25.33
CA LYS A 25 -12.39 -12.82 25.90
C LYS A 25 -11.67 -11.91 24.90
N PRO A 26 -12.17 -10.70 24.62
CA PRO A 26 -11.37 -9.75 23.84
C PRO A 26 -10.03 -9.60 24.56
N ASP A 27 -8.94 -9.93 23.88
CA ASP A 27 -7.59 -9.71 24.40
C ASP A 27 -7.50 -8.26 24.89
N GLU A 28 -7.10 -8.08 26.16
CA GLU A 28 -6.76 -6.75 26.65
C GLU A 28 -5.56 -6.26 25.85
N GLU A 29 -5.78 -5.33 24.93
CA GLU A 29 -4.70 -4.72 24.14
C GLU A 29 -3.84 -3.82 25.03
N PHE A 30 -2.54 -4.11 25.09
CA PHE A 30 -1.56 -3.31 25.81
C PHE A 30 -0.86 -2.35 24.85
N PHE A 31 -0.86 -1.05 25.17
CA PHE A 31 -0.20 -0.01 24.38
C PHE A 31 1.17 0.42 24.93
N GLN A 32 1.63 -0.26 25.98
CA GLN A 32 2.96 -0.03 26.55
C GLN A 32 4.03 -0.80 25.80
N VAL A 33 5.15 -0.15 25.52
CA VAL A 33 6.32 -0.77 24.88
C VAL A 33 7.22 -1.36 25.95
N TYR A 34 7.41 -2.69 25.92
CA TYR A 34 8.23 -3.43 26.90
C TYR A 34 9.61 -3.84 26.38
N THR A 35 9.92 -3.54 25.12
CA THR A 35 11.19 -3.90 24.48
C THR A 35 12.31 -2.92 24.84
N ASP A 36 13.55 -3.41 24.84
CA ASP A 36 14.74 -2.57 24.96
C ASP A 36 15.13 -1.99 23.59
N ALA A 37 15.87 -0.87 23.61
CA ALA A 37 16.43 -0.27 22.40
C ALA A 37 17.53 -1.15 21.76
N PRO A 38 17.64 -1.20 20.42
CA PRO A 38 16.80 -0.52 19.43
C PRO A 38 15.42 -1.19 19.23
N ARG A 39 14.36 -0.40 19.31
CA ARG A 39 12.94 -0.78 19.18
C ARG A 39 12.40 -0.54 17.76
N ILE A 40 12.99 0.39 17.03
CA ILE A 40 12.48 0.86 15.74
C ILE A 40 13.24 0.17 14.61
N PHE A 41 12.57 -0.71 13.85
CA PHE A 41 13.05 -1.41 12.64
C PHE A 41 14.26 -2.36 12.80
N LEU A 42 15.12 -2.16 13.80
CA LEU A 42 16.34 -2.94 14.05
C LEU A 42 16.16 -3.96 15.18
N ARG A 43 15.01 -4.65 15.20
CA ARG A 43 14.82 -5.79 16.11
C ARG A 43 16.00 -6.78 16.03
N PRO A 44 16.29 -7.55 17.09
CA PRO A 44 17.50 -8.38 17.16
C PRO A 44 17.76 -9.27 15.93
N GLN A 45 16.70 -9.78 15.30
CA GLN A 45 16.80 -10.57 14.06
C GLN A 45 17.31 -9.74 12.88
N ARG A 46 16.72 -8.57 12.59
CA ARG A 46 17.16 -7.67 11.52
C ARG A 46 18.60 -7.22 11.76
N LEU A 47 18.91 -6.81 12.99
CA LEU A 47 20.25 -6.35 13.35
C LEU A 47 21.31 -7.45 13.14
N ARG A 48 20.98 -8.71 13.49
CA ARG A 48 21.86 -9.86 13.23
C ARG A 48 22.08 -10.09 11.73
N LEU A 49 21.03 -9.98 10.91
CA LEU A 49 21.15 -10.12 9.45
C LEU A 49 22.04 -9.03 8.85
N LEU A 50 21.85 -7.77 9.23
CA LEU A 50 22.65 -6.65 8.74
C LEU A 50 24.11 -6.71 9.21
N ARG A 51 24.39 -7.16 10.43
CA ARG A 51 25.76 -7.41 10.90
C ARG A 51 26.44 -8.53 10.13
N LYS A 52 25.68 -9.56 9.75
CA LYS A 52 26.18 -10.65 8.89
C LYS A 52 26.51 -10.17 7.47
N GLU A 53 25.72 -9.24 6.92
CA GLU A 53 26.04 -8.59 5.63
C GLU A 53 27.39 -7.86 5.69
N ARG A 54 27.67 -7.14 6.78
CA ARG A 54 28.98 -6.54 7.03
C ARG A 54 30.10 -7.58 7.10
N GLU A 55 29.93 -8.63 7.90
CA GLU A 55 30.92 -9.71 8.06
C GLU A 55 31.24 -10.39 6.72
N ARG A 56 30.23 -10.56 5.87
CA ARG A 56 30.36 -11.11 4.52
C ARG A 56 30.90 -10.13 3.49
N ARG A 57 31.07 -8.85 3.86
CA ARG A 57 31.44 -7.77 2.95
C ARG A 57 30.50 -7.74 1.73
N SER A 58 29.20 -7.83 1.95
CA SER A 58 28.23 -7.81 0.84
C SER A 58 28.35 -6.52 0.02
N MET A 59 27.95 -6.56 -1.25
CA MET A 59 27.99 -5.38 -2.13
C MET A 59 27.24 -4.20 -1.51
N ARG A 60 26.04 -4.44 -0.95
CA ARG A 60 25.21 -3.42 -0.29
C ARG A 60 25.92 -2.80 0.91
N TRP A 61 26.57 -3.62 1.75
CA TRP A 61 27.36 -3.10 2.86
C TRP A 61 28.55 -2.28 2.37
N GLN A 62 29.35 -2.81 1.43
CA GLN A 62 30.54 -2.12 0.93
C GLN A 62 30.20 -0.75 0.33
N GLN A 63 29.09 -0.68 -0.42
CA GLN A 63 28.61 0.57 -0.97
C GLN A 63 28.19 1.56 0.12
N PHE A 64 27.39 1.12 1.09
CA PHE A 64 26.97 1.96 2.20
C PHE A 64 28.16 2.45 3.04
N GLU A 65 29.08 1.56 3.39
CA GLU A 65 30.32 1.86 4.11
C GLU A 65 31.16 2.89 3.34
N THR A 66 31.31 2.73 2.02
CA THR A 66 32.07 3.67 1.18
C THR A 66 31.52 5.08 1.25
N PHE A 67 30.19 5.25 1.22
CA PHE A 67 29.60 6.58 1.28
C PHE A 67 29.77 7.23 2.66
N ILE A 68 29.59 6.45 3.74
CA ILE A 68 29.74 6.95 5.12
C ILE A 68 31.19 7.34 5.40
N LEU A 69 32.15 6.46 5.09
CA LEU A 69 33.57 6.72 5.32
C LEU A 69 34.12 7.79 4.38
N GLY A 70 33.59 7.86 3.15
CA GLY A 70 33.87 8.93 2.19
C GLY A 70 33.25 10.28 2.55
N LYS A 71 32.43 10.35 3.61
CA LYS A 71 31.73 11.56 4.07
C LYS A 71 30.88 12.20 2.97
N VAL A 72 30.27 11.36 2.13
CA VAL A 72 29.39 11.82 1.06
C VAL A 72 28.17 12.52 1.68
N PRO A 73 27.77 13.72 1.21
CA PRO A 73 26.58 14.38 1.71
C PRO A 73 25.32 13.54 1.47
N MET A 74 24.69 13.13 2.57
CA MET A 74 23.45 12.35 2.54
C MET A 74 22.24 13.27 2.75
N PRO A 75 21.11 13.05 2.05
CA PRO A 75 19.85 13.77 2.32
C PRO A 75 19.35 13.57 3.76
N GLU A 76 19.57 12.37 4.31
CA GLU A 76 19.20 11.99 5.68
C GLU A 76 20.44 11.54 6.46
N PRO A 77 21.32 12.49 6.84
CA PRO A 77 22.64 12.17 7.36
C PRO A 77 22.58 11.47 8.72
N ALA A 78 21.62 11.85 9.57
CA ALA A 78 21.55 11.30 10.93
C ALA A 78 21.00 9.87 10.92
N PHE A 79 20.03 9.57 10.05
CA PHE A 79 19.57 8.21 9.79
C PHE A 79 20.72 7.32 9.29
N ALA A 80 21.44 7.77 8.26
CA ALA A 80 22.53 6.99 7.68
C ALA A 80 23.68 6.76 8.69
N GLN A 81 24.06 7.77 9.48
CA GLN A 81 25.08 7.65 10.52
C GLN A 81 24.66 6.71 11.66
N ALA A 82 23.41 6.81 12.14
CA ALA A 82 22.91 5.93 13.19
C ALA A 82 22.79 4.47 12.72
N LEU A 83 22.37 4.24 11.47
CA LEU A 83 22.34 2.90 10.88
C LEU A 83 23.76 2.32 10.82
N TYR A 84 24.72 3.10 10.32
CA TYR A 84 26.12 2.67 10.27
C TYR A 84 26.66 2.32 11.66
N TYR A 85 26.39 3.15 12.68
CA TYR A 85 26.78 2.86 14.06
C TYR A 85 26.25 1.51 14.55
N GLN A 86 24.96 1.22 14.35
CA GLN A 86 24.34 -0.03 14.80
C GLN A 86 24.98 -1.28 14.21
N ILE A 87 25.48 -1.18 12.97
CA ILE A 87 26.11 -2.30 12.27
C ILE A 87 27.62 -2.36 12.53
N ALA A 88 28.31 -1.22 12.44
CA ALA A 88 29.76 -1.12 12.53
C ALA A 88 30.28 -1.12 13.99
N GLY A 89 29.50 -0.59 14.93
CA GLY A 89 29.95 -0.27 16.29
C GLY A 89 30.84 0.98 16.36
N ASP A 90 30.90 1.79 15.30
CA ASP A 90 31.72 3.00 15.25
C ASP A 90 31.09 4.14 16.05
N LYS A 91 31.56 4.32 17.28
CA LYS A 91 31.07 5.35 18.21
C LYS A 91 31.28 6.77 17.68
N ALA A 92 32.32 7.02 16.89
CA ALA A 92 32.57 8.37 16.36
C ALA A 92 31.52 8.78 15.34
N ILE A 93 31.11 7.85 14.47
CA ILE A 93 30.01 8.07 13.53
C ILE A 93 28.67 8.19 14.27
N GLY A 94 28.41 7.33 15.26
CA GLY A 94 27.21 7.45 16.10
C GLY A 94 27.11 8.80 16.84
N GLN A 95 28.24 9.32 17.34
CA GLN A 95 28.29 10.65 17.96
C GLN A 95 28.00 11.81 16.99
N LEU A 96 28.23 11.66 15.68
CA LEU A 96 27.79 12.65 14.69
C LEU A 96 26.26 12.73 14.65
N ALA A 97 25.59 11.58 14.64
CA ALA A 97 24.13 11.50 14.67
C ALA A 97 23.57 12.11 15.96
N VAL A 98 24.15 11.75 17.11
CA VAL A 98 23.76 12.31 18.43
C VAL A 98 23.91 13.83 18.47
N ARG A 99 25.05 14.37 18.01
CA ARG A 99 25.28 15.83 17.97
C ARG A 99 24.29 16.55 17.05
N TRP A 100 23.98 15.96 15.89
CA TRP A 100 22.95 16.48 15.01
C TRP A 100 21.58 16.50 15.72
N ALA A 101 21.20 15.39 16.37
CA ALA A 101 19.91 15.26 17.03
C ALA A 101 19.75 16.22 18.22
N ALA A 102 20.76 16.31 19.08
CA ALA A 102 20.77 17.21 20.24
C ALA A 102 20.88 18.68 19.83
N GLY A 103 21.57 18.99 18.73
CA GLY A 103 21.75 20.34 18.19
C GLY A 103 20.69 20.71 17.14
N PRO A 104 21.07 20.88 15.86
CA PRO A 104 20.23 21.49 14.83
C PRO A 104 19.10 20.60 14.28
N GLY A 105 19.05 19.30 14.62
CA GLY A 105 18.09 18.37 14.05
C GLY A 105 16.64 18.72 14.39
N THR A 106 15.80 18.76 13.35
CA THR A 106 14.35 19.06 13.43
C THR A 106 13.47 17.98 12.80
N ASP A 107 14.02 17.11 11.96
CA ASP A 107 13.30 16.00 11.35
C ASP A 107 12.95 14.96 12.42
N ILE A 108 11.66 14.80 12.71
CA ILE A 108 11.17 13.96 13.80
C ILE A 108 11.42 12.47 13.54
N ARG A 109 11.35 12.02 12.28
CA ARG A 109 11.67 10.65 11.89
C ARG A 109 13.13 10.35 12.23
N GLN A 110 14.06 11.17 11.75
CA GLN A 110 15.48 11.00 12.02
C GLN A 110 15.80 11.14 13.52
N LEU A 111 15.21 12.11 14.22
CA LEU A 111 15.39 12.25 15.67
C LEU A 111 14.96 10.99 16.43
N SER A 112 13.85 10.37 16.03
CA SER A 112 13.34 9.14 16.65
C SER A 112 14.28 7.96 16.42
N LEU A 113 14.78 7.80 15.19
CA LEU A 113 15.76 6.77 14.84
C LEU A 113 17.07 6.95 15.61
N VAL A 114 17.60 8.17 15.68
CA VAL A 114 18.84 8.43 16.44
C VAL A 114 18.63 8.21 17.93
N TYR A 115 17.52 8.68 18.51
CA TYR A 115 17.24 8.52 19.93
C TYR A 115 17.16 7.05 20.35
N ASP A 116 16.55 6.22 19.51
CA ASP A 116 16.44 4.78 19.72
C ASP A 116 17.75 4.03 19.41
N TRP A 117 18.35 4.29 18.25
CA TRP A 117 19.53 3.54 17.78
C TRP A 117 20.84 3.99 18.38
N CYS A 118 20.95 5.21 18.90
CA CYS A 118 22.16 5.70 19.56
C CYS A 118 21.95 5.89 21.05
N HIS A 119 20.95 5.22 21.65
CA HIS A 119 20.54 5.40 23.04
C HIS A 119 21.73 5.35 24.02
N ASP A 120 22.66 4.42 23.82
CA ASP A 120 23.83 4.21 24.67
C ASP A 120 24.96 5.24 24.49
N LEU A 121 24.88 6.10 23.48
CA LEU A 121 25.85 7.16 23.20
C LEU A 121 25.45 8.52 23.77
N PHE A 122 24.19 8.69 24.18
CA PHE A 122 23.71 9.96 24.72
C PHE A 122 24.27 10.25 26.11
N THR A 123 24.69 11.48 26.34
CA THR A 123 24.74 12.00 27.71
C THR A 123 23.34 12.26 28.26
N ALA A 124 23.18 12.34 29.57
CA ALA A 124 21.88 12.63 30.20
C ALA A 124 21.28 13.96 29.71
N ALA A 125 22.11 14.98 29.45
CA ALA A 125 21.67 16.28 28.96
C ALA A 125 21.18 16.20 27.50
N GLU A 126 21.92 15.52 26.63
CA GLU A 126 21.53 15.35 25.22
C GLU A 126 20.27 14.48 25.10
N SER A 127 20.20 13.38 25.87
CA SER A 127 19.01 12.52 25.92
C SER A 127 17.78 13.33 26.32
N LYS A 128 17.86 14.11 27.40
CA LYS A 128 16.77 14.99 27.84
C LYS A 128 16.38 16.02 26.77
N ALA A 129 17.36 16.62 26.09
CA ALA A 129 17.11 17.62 25.05
C ALA A 129 16.37 17.02 23.84
N VAL A 130 16.78 15.84 23.37
CA VAL A 130 16.11 15.14 22.25
C VAL A 130 14.73 14.63 22.66
N ALA A 131 14.60 14.02 23.85
CA ALA A 131 13.31 13.59 24.38
C ALA A 131 12.30 14.75 24.43
N ALA A 132 12.73 15.94 24.85
CA ALA A 132 11.89 17.14 24.86
C ALA A 132 11.48 17.63 23.46
N LYS A 133 12.27 17.38 22.41
CA LYS A 133 11.85 17.65 21.01
C LYS A 133 10.79 16.65 20.56
N LEU A 134 11.01 15.36 20.84
CA LEU A 134 10.08 14.28 20.49
C LEU A 134 8.75 14.40 21.24
N GLN A 135 8.77 14.71 22.53
CA GLN A 135 7.57 15.00 23.33
C GLN A 135 6.73 16.12 22.70
N ARG A 136 7.36 17.25 22.36
CA ARG A 136 6.66 18.38 21.71
C ARG A 136 6.04 17.99 20.37
N ALA A 137 6.67 17.09 19.63
CA ALA A 137 6.12 16.58 18.38
C ALA A 137 4.88 15.70 18.64
N ILE A 138 4.92 14.82 19.65
CA ILE A 138 3.81 13.93 20.04
C ILE A 138 2.58 14.73 20.52
N GLU A 139 2.80 15.79 21.30
CA GLU A 139 1.75 16.61 21.91
C GLU A 139 1.05 17.55 20.92
N LYS A 140 1.63 17.75 19.72
CA LYS A 140 1.01 18.59 18.69
C LYS A 140 -0.32 17.98 18.22
N PRO A 141 -1.39 18.78 18.00
CA PRO A 141 -2.67 18.26 17.52
C PRO A 141 -2.58 17.64 16.12
N ARG A 142 -3.27 16.52 15.87
CA ARG A 142 -3.23 15.74 14.61
C ARG A 142 -4.10 16.29 13.46
N ARG A 143 -4.83 17.40 13.64
CA ARG A 143 -5.89 17.80 12.69
C ARG A 143 -5.33 18.09 11.30
N GLY A 144 -5.81 17.35 10.30
CA GLY A 144 -5.46 17.55 8.88
C GLY A 144 -4.08 17.02 8.48
N GLU A 145 -3.50 16.11 9.26
CA GLU A 145 -2.17 15.57 9.01
C GLU A 145 -2.19 14.35 8.08
N GLY A 146 -1.25 14.32 7.12
CA GLY A 146 -1.01 13.16 6.27
C GLY A 146 -0.26 12.03 6.98
N ILE A 147 -0.18 10.86 6.33
CA ILE A 147 0.45 9.65 6.87
C ILE A 147 1.91 9.88 7.33
N PRO A 148 2.76 10.66 6.62
CA PRO A 148 4.13 10.93 7.08
C PRO A 148 4.22 11.60 8.46
N ALA A 149 3.30 12.53 8.77
CA ALA A 149 3.28 13.20 10.07
C ALA A 149 2.80 12.25 11.19
N VAL A 150 1.85 11.36 10.88
CA VAL A 150 1.42 10.31 11.82
C VAL A 150 2.56 9.32 12.09
N ARG A 151 3.29 8.92 11.04
CA ARG A 151 4.49 8.09 11.15
C ARG A 151 5.50 8.72 12.09
N ASP A 152 5.86 9.98 11.87
CA ASP A 152 6.85 10.68 12.68
C ASP A 152 6.53 10.62 14.18
N ARG A 153 5.27 10.88 14.54
CA ARG A 153 4.83 10.87 15.95
C ARG A 153 4.75 9.46 16.52
N THR A 154 4.36 8.48 15.71
CA THR A 154 4.35 7.07 16.11
C THR A 154 5.77 6.61 16.45
N LEU A 155 6.75 6.91 15.58
CA LEU A 155 8.17 6.61 15.84
C LEU A 155 8.68 7.35 17.07
N ALA A 156 8.33 8.64 17.22
CA ALA A 156 8.70 9.42 18.39
C ALA A 156 8.17 8.79 19.69
N ALA A 157 6.90 8.36 19.70
CA ALA A 157 6.28 7.72 20.86
C ALA A 157 7.00 6.42 21.24
N VAL A 158 7.34 5.57 20.26
CA VAL A 158 8.11 4.34 20.53
C VAL A 158 9.52 4.66 21.03
N ALA A 159 10.21 5.63 20.43
CA ALA A 159 11.55 6.03 20.83
C ALA A 159 11.62 6.49 22.29
N VAL A 160 10.66 7.33 22.73
CA VAL A 160 10.63 7.88 24.09
C VAL A 160 9.96 6.99 25.13
N SER A 161 9.44 5.82 24.75
CA SER A 161 8.66 4.95 25.62
C SER A 161 9.36 4.55 26.93
N GLY A 162 10.68 4.37 26.92
CA GLY A 162 11.46 4.10 28.14
C GLY A 162 11.61 5.30 29.09
N THR A 163 11.47 6.53 28.58
CA THR A 163 11.62 7.77 29.37
C THR A 163 10.30 8.47 29.68
N LEU A 164 9.30 8.31 28.82
CA LEU A 164 7.98 8.94 28.89
C LEU A 164 6.87 7.89 28.63
N PRO A 165 6.77 6.82 29.45
CA PRO A 165 5.94 5.65 29.16
C PRO A 165 4.45 5.97 29.04
N GLU A 166 3.92 6.84 29.91
CA GLU A 166 2.49 7.22 29.88
C GLU A 166 2.12 8.02 28.63
N LEU A 167 2.96 8.99 28.25
CA LEU A 167 2.77 9.78 27.03
C LEU A 167 2.81 8.88 25.79
N ALA A 168 3.81 8.01 25.72
CA ALA A 168 3.98 7.07 24.62
C ALA A 168 2.77 6.13 24.50
N SER A 169 2.38 5.48 25.59
CA SER A 169 1.25 4.54 25.62
C SER A 169 -0.06 5.20 25.18
N LYS A 170 -0.36 6.39 25.73
CA LYS A 170 -1.55 7.15 25.33
C LYS A 170 -1.55 7.53 23.85
N HIS A 171 -0.39 7.92 23.31
CA HIS A 171 -0.29 8.27 21.90
C HIS A 171 -0.48 7.04 21.01
N LEU A 172 0.19 5.93 21.33
CA LEU A 172 0.09 4.67 20.58
C LEU A 172 -1.33 4.12 20.60
N GLU A 173 -2.03 4.21 21.74
CA GLU A 173 -3.46 3.89 21.82
C GLU A 173 -4.30 4.75 20.85
N SER A 174 -4.07 6.07 20.80
CA SER A 174 -4.77 6.95 19.86
C SER A 174 -4.47 6.61 18.40
N ILE A 175 -3.24 6.21 18.07
CA ILE A 175 -2.89 5.74 16.72
C ILE A 175 -3.68 4.49 16.35
N VAL A 176 -3.71 3.48 17.22
CA VAL A 176 -4.40 2.22 16.93
C VAL A 176 -5.92 2.41 16.92
N ARG A 177 -6.49 3.00 17.97
CA ARG A 177 -7.95 3.04 18.16
C ARG A 177 -8.62 4.14 17.35
N GLN A 178 -8.04 5.33 17.30
CA GLN A 178 -8.70 6.50 16.70
C GLN A 178 -8.25 6.69 15.26
N TRP A 179 -6.94 6.86 15.02
CA TRP A 179 -6.47 7.08 13.65
C TRP A 179 -6.69 5.85 12.77
N TRP A 180 -6.25 4.68 13.21
CA TRP A 180 -6.33 3.51 12.36
C TRP A 180 -7.74 2.93 12.29
N ARG A 181 -8.29 2.46 13.42
CA ARG A 181 -9.56 1.72 13.44
C ARG A 181 -10.78 2.58 13.17
N ALA A 182 -10.80 3.84 13.62
CA ALA A 182 -11.96 4.71 13.46
C ALA A 182 -11.91 5.59 12.20
N GLU A 183 -10.74 5.87 11.64
CA GLU A 183 -10.59 6.76 10.46
C GLU A 183 -10.05 6.01 9.24
N MET A 184 -8.81 5.52 9.29
CA MET A 184 -8.12 4.95 8.11
C MET A 184 -8.73 3.65 7.61
N ALA A 185 -8.97 2.67 8.48
CA ALA A 185 -9.51 1.39 8.07
C ALA A 185 -10.93 1.51 7.47
N PRO A 186 -11.87 2.30 8.06
CA PRO A 186 -13.14 2.60 7.42
C PRO A 186 -12.97 3.33 6.08
N ALA A 187 -12.08 4.32 5.97
CA ALA A 187 -11.83 5.02 4.71
C ALA A 187 -11.28 4.08 3.61
N LEU A 188 -10.38 3.16 3.98
CA LEU A 188 -9.86 2.13 3.07
C LEU A 188 -10.97 1.17 2.62
N LYS A 189 -11.87 0.75 3.51
CA LYS A 189 -13.02 -0.10 3.16
C LYS A 189 -14.04 0.59 2.28
N ALA A 190 -14.25 1.89 2.49
CA ALA A 190 -15.15 2.68 1.67
C ALA A 190 -14.62 2.86 0.25
N GLY A 191 -13.30 2.78 0.07
CA GLY A 191 -12.67 3.00 -1.22
C GLY A 191 -12.89 4.44 -1.73
N GLY A 192 -12.79 4.61 -3.05
CA GLY A 192 -13.00 5.89 -3.70
C GLY A 192 -11.79 6.36 -4.50
N ALA A 193 -11.98 6.61 -5.79
CA ALA A 193 -10.93 7.14 -6.66
C ALA A 193 -10.41 8.52 -6.20
N ALA A 194 -11.29 9.36 -5.64
CA ALA A 194 -10.96 10.70 -5.17
C ALA A 194 -10.47 10.74 -3.71
N SER A 195 -10.87 9.78 -2.87
CA SER A 195 -10.53 9.75 -1.44
C SER A 195 -9.14 9.17 -1.20
N ASN A 196 -8.69 8.23 -2.04
CA ASN A 196 -7.40 7.51 -1.99
C ASN A 196 -6.61 7.74 -0.70
N PRO A 197 -7.03 7.14 0.42
CA PRO A 197 -6.55 7.51 1.75
C PRO A 197 -5.06 7.17 1.95
N VAL A 198 -4.51 6.31 1.09
CA VAL A 198 -3.08 5.97 1.07
C VAL A 198 -2.54 6.21 -0.35
N PRO A 199 -2.08 7.43 -0.65
CA PRO A 199 -1.34 7.70 -1.88
C PRO A 199 -0.10 6.80 -1.99
N ARG A 200 0.31 6.48 -3.22
CA ARG A 200 1.50 5.65 -3.47
C ARG A 200 2.73 6.17 -2.72
N ASP A 201 2.94 7.48 -2.75
CA ASP A 201 4.11 8.14 -2.19
C ASP A 201 4.14 8.05 -0.65
N ASP A 202 2.98 7.81 -0.02
CA ASP A 202 2.84 7.65 1.44
C ASP A 202 2.94 6.19 1.90
N VAL A 203 3.01 5.21 0.98
CA VAL A 203 3.06 3.78 1.31
C VAL A 203 4.28 3.44 2.17
N TYR A 204 5.43 4.10 1.95
CA TYR A 204 6.60 3.91 2.79
C TYR A 204 6.34 4.32 4.24
N ALA A 205 5.76 5.51 4.43
CA ALA A 205 5.43 6.02 5.77
C ALA A 205 4.38 5.15 6.46
N LEU A 206 3.38 4.66 5.73
CA LEU A 206 2.42 3.70 6.24
C LEU A 206 3.12 2.43 6.75
N HIS A 207 4.00 1.84 5.96
CA HIS A 207 4.70 0.61 6.36
C HIS A 207 5.64 0.81 7.54
N GLU A 208 6.24 1.99 7.69
CA GLU A 208 6.99 2.33 8.91
C GLU A 208 6.08 2.32 10.16
N ILE A 209 4.84 2.80 10.06
CA ILE A 209 3.83 2.69 11.14
C ILE A 209 3.49 1.22 11.40
N LEU A 210 3.19 0.45 10.35
CA LEU A 210 2.83 -0.96 10.48
C LEU A 210 3.94 -1.74 11.20
N HIS A 211 5.19 -1.59 10.75
CA HIS A 211 6.35 -2.23 11.37
C HIS A 211 6.45 -1.87 12.84
N VAL A 212 6.47 -0.57 13.17
CA VAL A 212 6.73 -0.17 14.55
C VAL A 212 5.61 -0.58 15.51
N VAL A 213 4.34 -0.54 15.06
CA VAL A 213 3.18 -0.97 15.85
C VAL A 213 3.20 -2.47 16.08
N ARG A 214 3.36 -3.27 15.02
CA ARG A 214 3.43 -4.73 15.15
C ARG A 214 4.61 -5.16 16.03
N ASP A 215 5.77 -4.56 15.80
CA ASP A 215 7.01 -4.98 16.42
C ASP A 215 7.06 -4.68 17.92
N ASN A 216 6.32 -3.68 18.39
CA ASN A 216 6.34 -3.21 19.78
C ASN A 216 5.05 -3.47 20.55
N LEU A 217 3.90 -3.55 19.87
CA LEU A 217 2.58 -3.75 20.50
C LEU A 217 1.95 -5.11 20.16
N GLN A 218 2.55 -5.87 19.23
CA GLN A 218 2.01 -7.16 18.75
C GLN A 218 0.62 -7.04 18.11
N ILE A 219 0.28 -5.86 17.58
CA ILE A 219 -0.97 -5.59 16.87
C ILE A 219 -0.68 -5.54 15.37
N ASP A 220 -1.33 -6.37 14.56
CA ASP A 220 -1.30 -6.23 13.10
C ASP A 220 -2.42 -5.28 12.64
N LEU A 221 -2.02 -4.10 12.19
CA LEU A 221 -2.98 -3.11 11.69
C LEU A 221 -3.61 -3.53 10.36
N ARG A 222 -3.13 -4.57 9.68
CA ARG A 222 -3.72 -5.02 8.42
C ARG A 222 -5.03 -5.79 8.60
N ASP A 223 -5.25 -6.40 9.76
CA ASP A 223 -6.37 -7.31 10.03
C ASP A 223 -7.76 -6.74 9.69
N PRO A 224 -8.06 -5.44 9.93
CA PRO A 224 -9.35 -4.89 9.57
C PRO A 224 -9.56 -4.75 8.05
N VAL A 225 -8.51 -4.69 7.24
CA VAL A 225 -8.54 -4.35 5.79
C VAL A 225 -7.62 -5.25 4.95
N PRO A 226 -7.76 -6.59 5.02
CA PRO A 226 -6.82 -7.52 4.38
C PRO A 226 -6.81 -7.40 2.85
N GLY A 227 -7.96 -7.09 2.22
CA GLY A 227 -8.07 -6.93 0.76
C GLY A 227 -7.19 -5.81 0.21
N PHE A 228 -7.11 -4.67 0.89
CA PHE A 228 -6.21 -3.57 0.51
C PHE A 228 -4.75 -4.02 0.49
N PHE A 229 -4.30 -4.66 1.58
CA PHE A 229 -2.91 -5.10 1.69
C PHE A 229 -2.57 -6.28 0.78
N LYS A 230 -3.55 -7.10 0.39
CA LYS A 230 -3.39 -8.15 -0.61
C LYS A 230 -3.16 -7.55 -2.01
N GLY A 231 -3.93 -6.53 -2.38
CA GLY A 231 -3.81 -5.86 -3.69
C GLY A 231 -2.59 -4.95 -3.82
N LEU A 232 -2.09 -4.40 -2.71
CA LEU A 232 -1.06 -3.35 -2.72
C LEU A 232 0.26 -3.74 -3.43
N PRO A 233 0.85 -4.94 -3.24
CA PRO A 233 2.05 -5.34 -3.98
C PRO A 233 1.82 -5.41 -5.50
N ILE A 234 0.65 -5.90 -5.91
CA ILE A 234 0.28 -6.03 -7.33
C ILE A 234 0.02 -4.66 -7.95
N PHE A 235 -0.67 -3.76 -7.22
CA PHE A 235 -0.80 -2.36 -7.60
C PHE A 235 0.58 -1.73 -7.84
N HIS A 236 1.52 -1.91 -6.91
CA HIS A 236 2.87 -1.36 -7.06
C HIS A 236 3.57 -1.88 -8.32
N LEU A 237 3.47 -3.19 -8.57
CA LEU A 237 4.10 -3.88 -9.69
C LEU A 237 3.56 -3.43 -11.06
N LEU A 238 2.23 -3.36 -11.22
CA LEU A 238 1.60 -3.09 -12.52
C LEU A 238 1.47 -1.61 -12.87
N SER A 239 1.66 -0.72 -11.90
CA SER A 239 1.53 0.71 -12.10
C SER A 239 2.85 1.43 -12.41
N TYR A 240 3.92 0.69 -12.69
CA TYR A 240 5.12 1.24 -13.34
C TYR A 240 4.90 1.36 -14.84
N TYR A 241 5.43 2.43 -15.44
CA TYR A 241 5.62 2.44 -16.89
C TYR A 241 6.59 1.30 -17.28
N PRO A 242 6.37 0.63 -18.43
CA PRO A 242 7.21 -0.49 -18.86
C PRO A 242 8.69 -0.18 -19.04
N ALA A 243 9.02 0.95 -19.67
CA ALA A 243 10.40 1.28 -19.97
C ALA A 243 11.17 1.68 -18.70
N THR A 244 12.41 1.22 -18.62
CA THR A 244 13.35 1.61 -17.57
C THR A 244 13.92 2.99 -17.88
N PHE A 245 14.31 3.71 -16.83
CA PHE A 245 14.93 5.02 -16.92
C PHE A 245 16.39 4.94 -16.47
N PRO A 246 17.37 5.24 -17.34
CA PRO A 246 18.78 5.18 -16.98
C PRO A 246 19.19 6.40 -16.14
N ALA A 247 20.03 6.18 -15.14
CA ALA A 247 20.67 7.19 -14.32
C ALA A 247 22.16 6.82 -14.10
N PRO A 248 23.02 7.78 -13.69
CA PRO A 248 24.44 7.50 -13.44
C PRO A 248 24.70 6.33 -12.49
N GLU A 249 23.81 6.11 -11.53
CA GLU A 249 23.92 5.11 -10.48
C GLU A 249 23.26 3.75 -10.81
N GLY A 250 22.50 3.65 -11.91
CA GLY A 250 21.77 2.44 -12.29
C GLY A 250 20.51 2.74 -13.08
N GLU A 251 19.56 1.81 -13.07
CA GLU A 251 18.26 1.96 -13.74
C GLU A 251 17.14 2.15 -12.72
N TYR A 252 16.10 2.87 -13.13
CA TYR A 252 14.92 3.13 -12.32
C TYR A 252 13.67 2.66 -13.06
N ARG A 253 12.72 2.12 -12.30
CA ARG A 253 11.36 1.91 -12.79
C ARG A 253 10.53 3.12 -12.38
N ILE A 254 9.93 3.78 -13.37
CA ILE A 254 9.22 5.04 -13.15
C ILE A 254 7.76 4.75 -12.83
N PRO A 255 7.29 5.03 -11.60
CA PRO A 255 5.89 4.82 -11.26
C PRO A 255 5.02 5.80 -12.06
N PHE A 256 3.80 5.39 -12.39
CA PHE A 256 2.84 6.28 -13.04
C PHE A 256 2.70 7.61 -12.30
N SER A 257 2.46 8.68 -13.05
CA SER A 257 2.24 10.03 -12.53
C SER A 257 1.02 10.62 -13.19
N LYS A 258 0.16 11.28 -12.42
CA LYS A 258 -0.92 12.07 -12.99
C LYS A 258 -0.36 13.17 -13.88
N GLY A 259 -1.00 13.43 -15.01
CA GLY A 259 -0.54 14.42 -15.98
C GLY A 259 0.61 13.93 -16.87
N GLY A 260 0.98 12.64 -16.82
CA GLY A 260 2.08 12.09 -17.62
C GLY A 260 3.41 12.82 -17.40
N ALA A 261 3.71 13.15 -16.15
CA ALA A 261 4.88 13.94 -15.78
C ALA A 261 6.20 13.27 -16.17
N GLU A 262 7.23 14.11 -16.36
CA GLU A 262 8.60 13.65 -16.62
C GLU A 262 9.08 12.64 -15.56
N PRO A 263 9.95 11.69 -15.94
CA PRO A 263 10.55 10.74 -15.01
C PRO A 263 11.16 11.39 -13.77
N ASP A 264 10.67 11.00 -12.59
CA ASP A 264 11.19 11.44 -11.29
C ASP A 264 11.93 10.28 -10.61
N VAL A 265 13.26 10.36 -10.62
CA VAL A 265 14.16 9.36 -10.03
C VAL A 265 14.05 9.29 -8.51
N LEU A 266 13.80 10.41 -7.83
CA LEU A 266 13.63 10.42 -6.37
C LEU A 266 12.32 9.71 -6.00
N ARG A 267 11.23 10.02 -6.71
CA ARG A 267 9.94 9.33 -6.52
C ARG A 267 10.05 7.83 -6.84
N ALA A 268 10.78 7.45 -7.88
CA ALA A 268 11.08 6.05 -8.19
C ALA A 268 11.86 5.38 -7.05
N ALA A 269 12.86 6.06 -6.48
CA ALA A 269 13.61 5.55 -5.33
C ALA A 269 12.75 5.37 -4.08
N VAL A 270 11.86 6.34 -3.78
CA VAL A 270 10.88 6.24 -2.68
C VAL A 270 9.93 5.06 -2.90
N SER A 271 9.43 4.90 -4.12
CA SER A 271 8.52 3.81 -4.49
C SER A 271 9.18 2.44 -4.31
N ARG A 272 10.43 2.28 -4.76
CA ARG A 272 11.21 1.05 -4.51
C ARG A 272 11.48 0.82 -3.02
N THR A 273 11.78 1.87 -2.26
CA THR A 273 11.95 1.79 -0.81
C THR A 273 10.68 1.34 -0.11
N ALA A 274 9.50 1.80 -0.56
CA ALA A 274 8.19 1.32 -0.11
C ALA A 274 8.01 -0.19 -0.37
N GLU A 275 8.49 -0.67 -1.51
CA GLU A 275 8.41 -2.09 -1.87
C GLU A 275 9.35 -2.97 -1.06
N LEU A 276 10.58 -2.50 -0.81
CA LEU A 276 11.52 -3.21 0.06
C LEU A 276 10.97 -3.34 1.50
N ILE A 277 10.37 -2.28 2.05
CA ILE A 277 9.77 -2.33 3.40
C ILE A 277 8.50 -3.20 3.45
N MET A 278 7.73 -3.27 2.35
CA MET A 278 6.58 -4.18 2.20
C MET A 278 7.01 -5.64 2.29
N VAL A 279 8.01 -6.05 1.49
CA VAL A 279 8.54 -7.42 1.52
C VAL A 279 9.12 -7.75 2.90
N ALA A 280 9.83 -6.79 3.50
CA ALA A 280 10.34 -6.90 4.87
C ALA A 280 9.25 -7.08 5.93
N TYR A 281 8.03 -6.57 5.70
CA TYR A 281 6.92 -6.69 6.64
C TYR A 281 6.36 -8.11 6.62
N ASP A 282 6.06 -8.64 5.43
CA ASP A 282 5.46 -9.96 5.27
C ASP A 282 6.20 -10.75 4.20
N THR A 283 7.15 -11.56 4.63
CA THR A 283 8.05 -12.28 3.72
C THR A 283 7.39 -13.48 3.04
N ASN A 284 6.24 -13.92 3.56
CA ASN A 284 5.65 -15.21 3.21
C ASN A 284 4.36 -15.08 2.39
N ALA A 285 3.75 -13.91 2.32
CA ALA A 285 2.59 -13.69 1.45
C ALA A 285 2.96 -13.91 -0.04
N PRO A 286 2.13 -14.60 -0.84
CA PRO A 286 2.42 -14.83 -2.25
C PRO A 286 2.67 -13.53 -3.05
N GLU A 287 1.87 -12.50 -2.79
CA GLU A 287 1.96 -11.22 -3.49
C GLU A 287 3.26 -10.47 -3.16
N THR A 288 3.76 -10.57 -1.93
CA THR A 288 5.06 -9.99 -1.56
C THR A 288 6.24 -10.83 -2.04
N GLN A 289 6.09 -12.16 -2.20
CA GLN A 289 7.14 -13.00 -2.81
C GLN A 289 7.35 -12.69 -4.29
N VAL A 290 6.27 -12.40 -5.03
CA VAL A 290 6.38 -11.87 -6.40
C VAL A 290 7.11 -10.53 -6.39
N LEU A 291 6.73 -9.63 -5.49
CA LEU A 291 7.39 -8.33 -5.37
C LEU A 291 8.87 -8.47 -5.00
N GLN A 292 9.24 -9.46 -4.19
CA GLN A 292 10.64 -9.80 -3.92
C GLN A 292 11.38 -10.22 -5.20
N GLY A 293 10.76 -11.05 -6.06
CA GLY A 293 11.34 -11.41 -7.36
C GLY A 293 11.56 -10.19 -8.26
N TRP A 294 10.63 -9.25 -8.25
CA TRP A 294 10.73 -7.97 -8.98
C TRP A 294 11.86 -7.05 -8.48
N LEU A 295 12.09 -7.04 -7.16
CA LEU A 295 13.04 -6.13 -6.51
C LEU A 295 14.49 -6.60 -6.61
N MET A 296 14.75 -7.91 -6.66
CA MET A 296 16.11 -8.47 -6.57
C MET A 296 16.91 -8.42 -7.89
N HIS A 297 16.48 -7.61 -8.86
CA HIS A 297 17.24 -7.33 -10.08
C HIS A 297 18.36 -6.33 -9.81
N ASP A 298 19.61 -6.70 -10.14
CA ASP A 298 20.82 -5.92 -9.81
C ASP A 298 20.88 -4.53 -10.47
N ASN A 299 20.27 -4.35 -11.65
CA ASN A 299 20.23 -3.07 -12.35
C ASN A 299 19.49 -1.97 -11.57
N PHE A 300 18.55 -2.37 -10.69
CA PHE A 300 17.66 -1.45 -9.97
C PHE A 300 18.06 -1.22 -8.51
N LEU A 301 19.24 -1.69 -8.08
CA LEU A 301 19.73 -1.42 -6.73
C LEU A 301 19.72 0.08 -6.44
N LEU A 302 19.23 0.49 -5.28
CA LEU A 302 19.28 1.90 -4.92
C LEU A 302 20.70 2.32 -4.54
N ARG A 303 21.40 2.91 -5.51
CA ARG A 303 22.83 3.25 -5.39
C ARG A 303 23.11 4.73 -5.12
N SER A 304 22.08 5.58 -5.11
CA SER A 304 22.18 7.01 -4.83
C SER A 304 22.39 7.31 -3.34
N THR A 305 22.79 8.55 -3.01
CA THR A 305 22.96 9.00 -1.61
C THR A 305 21.66 8.93 -0.79
N PHE A 306 20.51 9.10 -1.45
CA PHE A 306 19.21 8.85 -0.84
C PHE A 306 18.98 7.36 -0.60
N GLY A 307 19.22 6.53 -1.62
CA GLY A 307 18.74 5.16 -1.67
C GLY A 307 19.58 4.12 -0.94
N VAL A 308 20.91 4.30 -0.88
CA VAL A 308 21.85 3.33 -0.30
C VAL A 308 21.51 2.92 1.13
N PRO A 309 21.17 3.84 2.07
CA PRO A 309 20.76 3.46 3.41
C PRO A 309 19.49 2.57 3.44
N TYR A 310 18.54 2.81 2.55
CA TYR A 310 17.29 2.05 2.47
C TYR A 310 17.48 0.67 1.85
N GLU A 311 18.24 0.58 0.76
CA GLU A 311 18.59 -0.70 0.13
C GLU A 311 19.33 -1.59 1.13
N PHE A 312 20.25 -1.02 1.91
CA PHE A 312 20.94 -1.78 2.95
C PHE A 312 20.02 -2.17 4.13
N LEU A 313 19.15 -1.27 4.60
CA LEU A 313 18.25 -1.55 5.72
C LEU A 313 17.21 -2.64 5.40
N TRP A 314 16.57 -2.54 4.24
CA TRP A 314 15.36 -3.30 3.95
C TRP A 314 15.57 -4.52 3.07
N ALA A 315 16.48 -4.46 2.09
CA ALA A 315 16.66 -5.54 1.14
C ALA A 315 17.14 -6.83 1.82
N ASN A 316 16.59 -7.96 1.36
CA ASN A 316 17.02 -9.28 1.79
C ASN A 316 17.33 -10.15 0.57
N PRO A 317 18.57 -10.14 0.04
CA PRO A 317 18.93 -10.90 -1.16
C PRO A 317 18.91 -12.41 -0.95
N TYR A 318 18.77 -12.89 0.29
CA TYR A 318 18.71 -14.31 0.61
C TYR A 318 17.28 -14.85 0.69
N GLN A 319 16.28 -13.97 0.62
CA GLN A 319 14.89 -14.38 0.59
C GLN A 319 14.50 -14.77 -0.83
N PRO A 320 13.98 -15.98 -1.05
CA PRO A 320 13.49 -16.37 -2.37
C PRO A 320 12.31 -15.49 -2.77
N GLY A 321 12.26 -15.15 -4.06
CA GLY A 321 11.11 -14.49 -4.68
C GLY A 321 10.47 -15.41 -5.71
N LEU A 322 9.17 -15.20 -5.95
CA LEU A 322 8.48 -15.80 -7.08
C LEU A 322 8.72 -14.95 -8.33
N SER A 323 8.70 -15.60 -9.49
CA SER A 323 8.80 -14.89 -10.76
C SER A 323 7.56 -14.02 -10.97
N TYR A 324 7.77 -12.73 -11.24
CA TYR A 324 6.67 -11.80 -11.53
C TYR A 324 6.02 -12.04 -12.90
N TYR A 325 6.63 -12.86 -13.76
CA TYR A 325 6.00 -13.33 -15.00
C TYR A 325 4.73 -14.16 -14.80
N HIS A 326 4.47 -14.62 -13.57
CA HIS A 326 3.23 -15.33 -13.23
C HIS A 326 2.11 -14.40 -12.77
N VAL A 327 2.38 -13.10 -12.61
CA VAL A 327 1.32 -12.14 -12.28
C VAL A 327 0.53 -11.82 -13.55
N PRO A 328 -0.81 -11.82 -13.49
CA PRO A 328 -1.64 -11.36 -14.58
C PRO A 328 -1.20 -9.99 -15.07
N LEU A 329 -1.23 -9.80 -16.39
CA LEU A 329 -0.87 -8.53 -17.01
C LEU A 329 -1.99 -7.48 -16.89
N LEU A 330 -3.04 -7.80 -16.14
CA LEU A 330 -4.20 -6.96 -15.85
C LEU A 330 -4.42 -6.86 -14.34
N PHE A 331 -4.69 -5.65 -13.87
CA PHE A 331 -5.13 -5.39 -12.50
C PHE A 331 -6.23 -4.34 -12.49
N HIS A 332 -7.44 -4.81 -12.15
CA HIS A 332 -8.60 -3.97 -11.86
C HIS A 332 -8.77 -3.89 -10.34
N ASP A 333 -8.63 -2.68 -9.80
CA ASP A 333 -8.87 -2.33 -8.41
C ASP A 333 -10.20 -1.57 -8.34
N ASP A 334 -11.29 -2.34 -8.19
CA ASP A 334 -12.67 -1.83 -8.15
C ASP A 334 -12.89 -0.89 -6.96
N LEU A 335 -12.26 -1.18 -5.83
CA LEU A 335 -12.38 -0.41 -4.59
C LEU A 335 -11.87 1.03 -4.76
N PHE A 336 -10.74 1.22 -5.46
CA PHE A 336 -10.19 2.55 -5.73
C PHE A 336 -10.43 3.05 -7.15
N GLY A 337 -11.14 2.28 -7.98
CA GLY A 337 -11.50 2.68 -9.33
C GLY A 337 -10.29 2.85 -10.25
N ARG A 338 -9.40 1.84 -10.26
CA ARG A 338 -8.18 1.87 -11.07
C ARG A 338 -8.08 0.65 -11.97
N LEU A 339 -7.51 0.83 -13.14
CA LEU A 339 -7.26 -0.24 -14.10
C LEU A 339 -5.86 -0.07 -14.67
N PHE A 340 -5.05 -1.13 -14.58
CA PHE A 340 -3.72 -1.19 -15.17
C PHE A 340 -3.62 -2.43 -16.05
N ILE A 341 -3.24 -2.25 -17.30
CA ILE A 341 -3.13 -3.33 -18.29
C ILE A 341 -1.78 -3.22 -18.99
N ARG A 342 -1.12 -4.35 -19.20
CA ARG A 342 0.15 -4.49 -19.91
C ARG A 342 0.03 -5.52 -21.01
N SER A 343 0.80 -5.38 -22.08
CA SER A 343 0.90 -6.42 -23.12
C SER A 343 1.92 -7.51 -22.79
N SER A 344 2.93 -7.19 -21.97
CA SER A 344 3.97 -8.10 -21.50
C SER A 344 4.75 -7.46 -20.34
N TRP A 345 5.73 -8.20 -19.80
CA TRP A 345 6.67 -7.73 -18.79
C TRP A 345 7.94 -7.08 -19.37
N GLU A 346 8.02 -6.98 -20.70
CA GLU A 346 9.17 -6.40 -21.41
C GLU A 346 9.13 -4.86 -21.37
N GLU A 347 10.28 -4.23 -21.61
CA GLU A 347 10.42 -2.76 -21.57
C GLU A 347 9.67 -2.04 -22.71
N ASN A 348 9.46 -2.74 -23.83
CA ASN A 348 8.68 -2.24 -24.96
C ASN A 348 7.19 -2.57 -24.87
N ALA A 349 6.72 -3.07 -23.72
CA ALA A 349 5.31 -3.41 -23.55
C ALA A 349 4.43 -2.17 -23.75
N ARG A 350 3.27 -2.40 -24.35
CA ARG A 350 2.17 -1.44 -24.35
C ARG A 350 1.53 -1.46 -22.98
N TRP A 351 1.25 -0.30 -22.41
CA TRP A 351 0.66 -0.19 -21.08
C TRP A 351 -0.49 0.82 -21.09
N LEU A 352 -1.60 0.47 -20.44
CA LEU A 352 -2.73 1.36 -20.21
C LEU A 352 -2.91 1.51 -18.70
N GLY A 353 -3.05 2.76 -18.25
CA GLY A 353 -3.44 3.08 -16.89
C GLY A 353 -4.67 3.97 -16.89
N TYR A 354 -5.68 3.60 -16.12
CA TYR A 354 -6.82 4.45 -15.78
C TYR A 354 -6.88 4.62 -14.27
N PHE A 355 -6.77 5.85 -13.79
CA PHE A 355 -6.76 6.18 -12.37
C PHE A 355 -7.13 7.66 -12.17
N GLU A 356 -7.82 7.97 -11.08
CA GLU A 356 -8.21 9.36 -10.74
C GLU A 356 -8.94 10.10 -11.89
N GLY A 357 -9.69 9.37 -12.72
CA GLY A 357 -10.39 9.90 -13.88
C GLY A 357 -9.50 10.26 -15.07
N GLU A 358 -8.21 9.89 -15.04
CA GLU A 358 -7.25 10.09 -16.13
C GLU A 358 -6.93 8.75 -16.78
N MET A 359 -6.94 8.71 -18.12
CA MET A 359 -6.52 7.56 -18.91
C MET A 359 -5.20 7.87 -19.61
N GLN A 360 -4.22 6.99 -19.45
CA GLN A 360 -2.90 7.10 -20.07
C GLN A 360 -2.56 5.85 -20.85
N LEU A 361 -1.95 6.04 -22.01
CA LEU A 361 -1.36 5.00 -22.82
C LEU A 361 0.15 5.22 -22.89
N PHE A 362 0.91 4.17 -22.60
CA PHE A 362 2.36 4.14 -22.78
C PHE A 362 2.68 3.20 -23.94
N GLU A 363 3.32 3.77 -24.96
CA GLU A 363 3.84 3.08 -26.14
C GLU A 363 5.05 3.85 -26.67
N ASP A 364 5.96 3.16 -27.36
CA ASP A 364 7.17 3.75 -27.94
C ASP A 364 8.02 4.57 -26.94
N GLY A 365 8.06 4.12 -25.68
CA GLY A 365 8.86 4.73 -24.62
C GLY A 365 8.25 5.99 -23.99
N LYS A 366 7.00 6.33 -24.29
CA LYS A 366 6.36 7.57 -23.81
C LYS A 366 4.94 7.36 -23.31
N ALA A 367 4.61 8.00 -22.19
CA ALA A 367 3.25 8.12 -21.69
C ALA A 367 2.49 9.26 -22.41
N THR A 368 1.28 8.98 -22.86
CA THR A 368 0.36 9.96 -23.47
C THR A 368 -0.97 9.93 -22.72
N ILE A 369 -1.43 11.10 -22.28
CA ILE A 369 -2.78 11.24 -21.73
C ILE A 369 -3.78 11.18 -22.87
N LEU A 370 -4.74 10.26 -22.78
CA LEU A 370 -5.78 10.10 -23.78
C LEU A 370 -6.96 11.01 -23.47
N ASN A 371 -7.48 11.68 -24.50
CA ASN A 371 -8.73 12.44 -24.39
C ASN A 371 -9.91 11.50 -24.74
N PRO A 372 -10.81 11.18 -23.79
CA PRO A 372 -11.91 10.25 -24.01
C PRO A 372 -12.85 10.71 -25.12
N ALA A 373 -13.05 12.03 -25.26
CA ALA A 373 -13.94 12.60 -26.28
C ALA A 373 -13.43 12.34 -27.71
N LEU A 374 -12.11 12.20 -27.87
CA LEU A 374 -11.47 11.93 -29.17
C LEU A 374 -11.32 10.43 -29.46
N GLN A 375 -11.63 9.57 -28.50
CA GLN A 375 -11.42 8.13 -28.60
C GLN A 375 -12.65 7.41 -29.17
N SER A 376 -12.80 7.41 -30.49
CA SER A 376 -13.97 6.79 -31.16
C SER A 376 -13.88 5.27 -31.33
N ALA A 377 -12.69 4.69 -31.22
CA ALA A 377 -12.46 3.24 -31.37
C ALA A 377 -11.98 2.65 -30.03
N PRO A 378 -12.33 1.38 -29.72
CA PRO A 378 -11.84 0.72 -28.52
C PRO A 378 -10.31 0.59 -28.54
N LEU A 379 -9.72 0.66 -27.36
CA LEU A 379 -8.31 0.35 -27.16
C LEU A 379 -8.16 -1.16 -27.05
N LEU A 380 -7.50 -1.75 -28.03
CA LEU A 380 -7.20 -3.18 -28.06
C LEU A 380 -5.84 -3.42 -27.40
N LEU A 381 -5.86 -4.14 -26.28
CA LEU A 381 -4.68 -4.70 -25.62
C LEU A 381 -4.79 -6.23 -25.63
N THR A 382 -3.67 -6.94 -25.53
CA THR A 382 -3.64 -8.42 -25.57
C THR A 382 -4.56 -9.07 -24.53
N GLU A 383 -4.63 -8.49 -23.34
CA GLU A 383 -5.39 -9.03 -22.20
C GLU A 383 -6.80 -8.45 -22.10
N ALA A 384 -7.08 -7.35 -22.78
CA ALA A 384 -8.33 -6.63 -22.59
C ALA A 384 -8.69 -5.66 -23.72
N VAL A 385 -9.99 -5.46 -23.89
CA VAL A 385 -10.56 -4.43 -24.75
C VAL A 385 -11.17 -3.34 -23.89
N VAL A 386 -10.74 -2.10 -24.09
CA VAL A 386 -11.20 -0.95 -23.29
C VAL A 386 -11.98 0.05 -24.15
N TYR A 387 -13.23 0.28 -23.77
CA TYR A 387 -14.13 1.27 -24.35
C TYR A 387 -14.22 2.52 -23.47
N THR A 388 -14.45 3.68 -24.07
CA THR A 388 -14.70 4.94 -23.34
C THR A 388 -16.18 5.29 -23.36
N GLY A 389 -16.74 5.65 -22.20
CA GLY A 389 -18.18 5.80 -21.95
C GLY A 389 -18.97 6.61 -22.99
N ASP A 390 -18.42 7.72 -23.51
CA ASP A 390 -19.13 8.57 -24.49
C ASP A 390 -19.42 7.86 -25.82
N HIS A 391 -18.57 6.90 -26.18
CA HIS A 391 -18.65 6.11 -27.42
C HIS A 391 -19.09 4.67 -27.18
N ALA A 392 -19.34 4.28 -25.91
CA ALA A 392 -19.69 2.92 -25.49
C ALA A 392 -21.21 2.69 -25.29
N LYS A 393 -22.08 3.52 -25.86
CA LYS A 393 -23.55 3.38 -25.70
C LYS A 393 -24.15 2.23 -26.50
N LYS A 394 -23.53 1.90 -27.64
CA LYS A 394 -23.86 0.74 -28.47
C LYS A 394 -22.62 0.31 -29.24
N PHE A 395 -22.19 -0.93 -29.06
CA PHE A 395 -21.02 -1.48 -29.73
C PHE A 395 -21.16 -2.99 -29.90
N GLU A 396 -20.28 -3.58 -30.71
CA GLU A 396 -20.19 -5.02 -30.85
C GLU A 396 -18.84 -5.46 -30.27
N VAL A 397 -18.87 -6.50 -29.43
CA VAL A 397 -17.69 -7.11 -28.85
C VAL A 397 -17.52 -8.49 -29.44
N LEU A 398 -16.35 -8.77 -30.01
CA LEU A 398 -15.91 -10.14 -30.22
C LEU A 398 -15.01 -10.50 -29.05
N HIS A 399 -15.55 -11.18 -28.04
CA HIS A 399 -14.77 -11.58 -26.88
C HIS A 399 -13.92 -12.80 -27.26
N GLN A 400 -12.60 -12.66 -27.30
CA GLN A 400 -11.71 -13.82 -27.40
C GLN A 400 -11.68 -14.54 -26.04
N GLU A 401 -11.30 -15.83 -26.01
CA GLU A 401 -11.32 -16.66 -24.78
C GLU A 401 -10.48 -16.11 -23.60
N SER A 402 -9.70 -15.04 -23.80
CA SER A 402 -8.76 -14.48 -22.84
C SER A 402 -8.80 -12.95 -22.69
N GLU A 403 -9.77 -12.24 -23.26
CA GLU A 403 -9.79 -10.76 -23.27
C GLU A 403 -10.85 -10.17 -22.35
N ASP A 404 -10.49 -9.61 -21.20
CA ASP A 404 -11.45 -8.90 -20.36
C ASP A 404 -11.96 -7.62 -21.05
N VAL A 405 -13.24 -7.26 -20.84
CA VAL A 405 -13.84 -6.09 -21.49
C VAL A 405 -14.18 -5.03 -20.46
N PHE A 406 -13.65 -3.82 -20.64
CA PHE A 406 -13.89 -2.70 -19.73
C PHE A 406 -14.53 -1.54 -20.45
N ILE A 407 -15.42 -0.84 -19.74
CA ILE A 407 -15.87 0.50 -20.11
C ILE A 407 -15.40 1.47 -19.03
N VAL A 408 -14.62 2.48 -19.40
CA VAL A 408 -14.09 3.51 -18.48
C VAL A 408 -14.72 4.88 -18.75
N HIS A 409 -14.46 5.86 -17.88
CA HIS A 409 -15.05 7.20 -17.94
C HIS A 409 -16.57 7.24 -17.82
N LEU A 410 -17.18 6.25 -17.16
CA LEU A 410 -18.58 6.32 -16.76
C LEU A 410 -18.72 7.14 -15.47
N LYS A 411 -19.96 7.43 -15.06
CA LYS A 411 -20.23 8.05 -13.75
C LYS A 411 -19.80 7.06 -12.66
N PRO A 412 -18.98 7.45 -11.66
CA PRO A 412 -18.58 6.57 -10.57
C PRO A 412 -19.76 6.14 -9.69
N ASN A 413 -19.74 4.90 -9.20
CA ASN A 413 -20.77 4.32 -8.31
C ASN A 413 -22.20 4.55 -8.83
N TYR A 414 -22.41 4.38 -10.13
CA TYR A 414 -23.66 4.73 -10.80
C TYR A 414 -24.27 3.51 -11.49
N ALA A 415 -25.60 3.45 -11.48
CA ALA A 415 -26.37 2.38 -12.09
C ALA A 415 -26.56 2.60 -13.59
N TYR A 416 -26.32 1.55 -14.37
CA TYR A 416 -26.54 1.50 -15.80
C TYR A 416 -27.40 0.27 -16.15
N GLU A 417 -28.21 0.40 -17.19
CA GLU A 417 -28.90 -0.72 -17.82
C GLU A 417 -28.04 -1.28 -18.95
N LEU A 418 -27.74 -2.58 -18.89
CA LEU A 418 -26.91 -3.32 -19.83
C LEU A 418 -27.75 -4.38 -20.55
N GLU A 419 -27.77 -4.32 -21.88
CA GLU A 419 -28.31 -5.35 -22.77
C GLU A 419 -27.16 -5.97 -23.56
N MET A 420 -27.12 -7.30 -23.61
CA MET A 420 -26.16 -8.09 -24.36
C MET A 420 -26.94 -9.05 -25.29
N ASP A 421 -26.74 -8.98 -26.60
CA ASP A 421 -27.42 -9.83 -27.60
C ASP A 421 -28.96 -9.89 -27.50
N ASP A 422 -29.58 -8.74 -27.27
CA ASP A 422 -31.04 -8.59 -27.12
C ASP A 422 -31.61 -9.45 -25.94
N GLU A 423 -30.77 -9.83 -24.98
CA GLU A 423 -31.20 -10.36 -23.67
C GLU A 423 -31.90 -9.28 -22.82
N GLU A 424 -32.57 -9.71 -21.76
CA GLU A 424 -33.24 -8.79 -20.83
C GLU A 424 -32.23 -7.80 -20.22
N MET A 425 -32.60 -6.52 -20.24
CA MET A 425 -31.81 -5.44 -19.65
C MET A 425 -31.56 -5.73 -18.17
N ARG A 426 -30.29 -5.83 -17.78
CA ARG A 426 -29.90 -5.99 -16.38
C ARG A 426 -29.27 -4.72 -15.85
N GLU A 427 -29.54 -4.41 -14.58
CA GLU A 427 -28.89 -3.31 -13.89
C GLU A 427 -27.46 -3.73 -13.51
N VAL A 428 -26.49 -2.88 -13.83
CA VAL A 428 -25.07 -3.03 -13.48
C VAL A 428 -24.56 -1.74 -12.85
N TYR A 429 -23.53 -1.85 -12.02
CA TYR A 429 -22.97 -0.72 -11.29
C TYR A 429 -21.52 -0.51 -11.70
N THR A 430 -21.16 0.74 -11.93
CA THR A 430 -19.76 1.14 -12.08
C THR A 430 -19.08 1.20 -10.72
N ASP A 431 -17.78 1.01 -10.73
CA ASP A 431 -16.96 1.10 -9.53
C ASP A 431 -16.67 2.57 -9.12
N ALA A 432 -15.80 2.73 -8.12
CA ALA A 432 -15.42 4.01 -7.56
C ALA A 432 -14.72 4.98 -8.53
N GLY A 433 -14.25 4.47 -9.68
CA GLY A 433 -13.58 5.22 -10.74
C GLY A 433 -14.44 5.40 -11.98
N GLY A 434 -15.66 4.85 -12.01
CA GLY A 434 -16.49 4.86 -13.21
C GLY A 434 -16.05 3.81 -14.22
N ILE A 435 -15.56 2.66 -13.75
CA ILE A 435 -15.20 1.50 -14.57
C ILE A 435 -16.31 0.46 -14.46
N LEU A 436 -16.68 -0.12 -15.59
CA LEU A 436 -17.55 -1.28 -15.67
C LEU A 436 -16.79 -2.43 -16.35
N ALA A 437 -16.59 -3.52 -15.61
CA ALA A 437 -16.07 -4.77 -16.15
C ALA A 437 -17.22 -5.62 -16.72
N LEU A 438 -17.07 -6.11 -17.94
CA LEU A 438 -18.06 -6.94 -18.62
C LEU A 438 -17.55 -8.37 -18.76
N THR A 439 -18.41 -9.32 -18.41
CA THR A 439 -18.20 -10.73 -18.74
C THR A 439 -19.04 -11.07 -19.97
N ALA A 440 -18.39 -11.40 -21.09
CA ALA A 440 -19.05 -11.84 -22.32
C ALA A 440 -18.75 -13.32 -22.60
N PRO A 441 -19.63 -14.06 -23.31
CA PRO A 441 -19.33 -15.41 -23.76
C PRO A 441 -18.16 -15.42 -24.77
N PRO A 442 -17.20 -16.35 -24.65
CA PRO A 442 -16.06 -16.41 -25.54
C PRO A 442 -16.45 -16.81 -26.96
N LYS A 443 -15.72 -16.28 -27.94
CA LYS A 443 -15.84 -16.56 -29.39
C LYS A 443 -17.21 -16.26 -30.01
N VAL A 444 -18.06 -15.52 -29.29
CA VAL A 444 -19.35 -15.03 -29.80
C VAL A 444 -19.25 -13.53 -29.98
N LYS A 445 -19.76 -13.05 -31.11
CA LYS A 445 -19.91 -11.62 -31.35
C LYS A 445 -21.18 -11.16 -30.65
N VAL A 446 -21.02 -10.33 -29.63
CA VAL A 446 -22.11 -9.86 -28.77
C VAL A 446 -22.38 -8.38 -29.02
N GLY A 447 -23.63 -8.02 -29.31
CA GLY A 447 -24.08 -6.64 -29.33
C GLY A 447 -24.31 -6.13 -27.92
N VAL A 448 -23.61 -5.08 -27.51
CA VAL A 448 -23.74 -4.45 -26.19
C VAL A 448 -24.46 -3.11 -26.32
N ARG A 449 -25.46 -2.86 -25.47
CA ARG A 449 -26.07 -1.54 -25.29
C ARG A 449 -26.01 -1.15 -23.82
N LEU A 450 -25.57 0.08 -23.57
CA LEU A 450 -25.46 0.64 -22.23
C LEU A 450 -26.25 1.95 -22.15
N ARG A 451 -27.11 2.08 -21.14
CA ARG A 451 -27.89 3.30 -20.87
C ARG A 451 -27.81 3.65 -19.40
N GLU A 452 -27.85 4.93 -19.08
CA GLU A 452 -28.00 5.33 -17.68
C GLU A 452 -29.34 4.83 -17.16
N ALA A 453 -29.35 4.18 -16.00
CA ALA A 453 -30.60 3.80 -15.35
C ALA A 453 -31.36 5.08 -14.97
N HIS A 454 -32.67 5.10 -15.23
CA HIS A 454 -33.50 6.22 -14.79
C HIS A 454 -33.50 6.24 -13.25
N PRO A 455 -33.26 7.38 -12.60
CA PRO A 455 -33.39 7.45 -11.16
C PRO A 455 -34.82 7.08 -10.78
N ILE A 456 -34.98 5.97 -10.05
CA ILE A 456 -36.27 5.65 -9.45
C ILE A 456 -36.59 6.80 -8.52
N ALA A 457 -37.61 7.58 -8.85
CA ALA A 457 -38.16 8.58 -7.95
C ALA A 457 -38.71 7.84 -6.73
N VAL A 458 -37.90 7.69 -5.69
CA VAL A 458 -38.37 7.22 -4.40
C VAL A 458 -39.27 8.34 -3.87
N HIS A 459 -40.57 8.23 -4.12
CA HIS A 459 -41.57 9.06 -3.46
C HIS A 459 -41.49 8.75 -1.96
N TYR A 460 -40.70 9.56 -1.26
CA TYR A 460 -40.73 9.60 0.19
C TYR A 460 -42.11 10.14 0.60
N VAL A 461 -43.04 9.22 0.89
CA VAL A 461 -44.30 9.57 1.55
C VAL A 461 -43.94 9.90 2.99
N ALA A 462 -43.82 11.20 3.29
CA ALA A 462 -43.62 11.65 4.66
C ALA A 462 -44.74 11.10 5.55
N PRO A 463 -44.44 10.54 6.73
CA PRO A 463 -45.47 10.12 7.66
C PRO A 463 -46.32 11.34 8.10
N PRO A 464 -47.64 11.17 8.31
CA PRO A 464 -48.52 12.27 8.65
C PRO A 464 -48.07 12.93 9.95
N THR A 465 -47.91 14.25 9.91
CA THR A 465 -47.52 15.06 11.06
C THR A 465 -48.61 14.98 12.15
N PRO A 466 -48.27 14.70 13.42
CA PRO A 466 -49.25 14.72 14.51
C PRO A 466 -49.86 16.12 14.66
N GLY A 467 -51.19 16.19 14.62
CA GLY A 467 -51.94 17.44 14.60
C GLY A 467 -51.67 18.35 15.80
N LEU A 468 -51.37 19.61 15.49
CA LEU A 468 -51.40 20.73 16.44
C LEU A 468 -52.85 21.00 16.85
N VAL A 469 -53.14 20.77 18.12
CA VAL A 469 -54.39 21.22 18.76
C VAL A 469 -54.37 22.75 18.85
N PRO A 470 -55.35 23.49 18.31
CA PRO A 470 -55.39 24.93 18.43
C PRO A 470 -55.77 25.33 19.87
N ARG A 471 -54.88 26.09 20.54
CA ARG A 471 -55.20 26.79 21.78
C ARG A 471 -56.32 27.80 21.53
N ARG A 472 -57.50 27.56 22.09
CA ARG A 472 -58.54 28.57 22.24
C ARG A 472 -58.10 29.58 23.30
N THR A 473 -57.98 30.83 22.89
CA THR A 473 -57.98 31.99 23.79
C THR A 473 -59.36 32.18 24.41
N ARG A 474 -59.42 32.13 25.74
CA ARG A 474 -60.18 33.07 26.57
C ARG A 474 -59.56 33.12 27.96
#